data_AF-A0A9Q0VCW6-F1
#
_entry.id   AF-A0A9Q0VCW6-F1
#
_cell.length_a   1.000
_cell.length_b   1.000
_cell.length_c   1.000
_cell.angle_alpha   90.00
_cell.angle_beta   90.00
_cell.angle_gamma   90.00
#
_symmetry.space_group_name_H-M   'P 1'
#
loop_
_entity.id
_entity.type
_entity.pdbx_description
1 polymer ?
#
loop_
_entity_poly.entity_id
_entity_poly.type
_entity_poly.pdbx_seq_one_letter_code
_entity_poly.pdbx_strand_id
1 'polypeptide(L)'
;MNLDGETNLKLKQALESTAFMHEDSYYRDFKALIKCEDPNTNLYSFVGTLDFEQNLYPLSPQRLLLRDSKLRNTEYIYGAVIFTGHDTKVMQNSTAPPSKRSKFEKQI
;
A
#
# COMPACT_ATOMS: atom_id res chain seq x y z
N MET A 1 -12.39 -7.91 -5.79
CA MET A 1 -13.12 -6.71 -6.23
C MET A 1 -13.31 -5.88 -4.97
N ASN A 2 -12.29 -5.15 -4.52
CA ASN A 2 -12.17 -4.90 -3.07
C ASN A 2 -11.87 -3.45 -2.64
N LEU A 3 -11.55 -2.50 -3.53
CA LEU A 3 -11.21 -1.12 -3.10
C LEU A 3 -12.23 -0.07 -3.54
N ASP A 4 -12.62 -0.07 -4.81
CA ASP A 4 -13.39 1.03 -5.44
C ASP A 4 -14.45 0.55 -6.44
N GLY A 5 -14.61 -0.77 -6.60
CA GLY A 5 -15.54 -1.36 -7.56
C GLY A 5 -15.07 -1.29 -9.02
N GLU A 6 -13.84 -0.83 -9.29
CA GLU A 6 -13.28 -0.81 -10.63
C GLU A 6 -12.94 -2.23 -11.12
N THR A 7 -13.13 -2.46 -12.42
CA THR A 7 -12.83 -3.74 -13.09
C THR A 7 -11.49 -3.73 -13.82
N ASN A 8 -10.96 -2.53 -14.13
CA ASN A 8 -9.73 -2.35 -14.87
C ASN A 8 -8.50 -2.60 -13.98
N LEU A 9 -7.43 -3.09 -14.60
CA LEU A 9 -6.13 -3.18 -13.94
C LEU A 9 -5.51 -1.80 -13.82
N LYS A 10 -4.94 -1.50 -12.66
CA LYS A 10 -4.16 -0.27 -12.43
C LYS A 10 -2.69 -0.58 -12.63
N LEU A 11 -2.05 0.11 -13.56
CA LEU A 11 -0.60 0.01 -13.76
C LEU A 11 0.12 0.52 -12.51
N LYS A 12 1.09 -0.27 -12.02
CA LYS A 12 1.96 0.07 -10.90
C LYS A 12 3.40 -0.07 -11.37
N GLN A 13 4.24 0.90 -11.03
CA GLN A 13 5.61 0.97 -11.52
C GLN A 13 6.58 1.12 -10.35
N ALA A 14 7.66 0.34 -10.36
CA ALA A 14 8.76 0.49 -9.41
C ALA A 14 9.57 1.77 -9.69
N LEU A 15 10.41 2.17 -8.73
CA LEU A 15 11.40 3.21 -8.97
C LEU A 15 12.45 2.71 -9.96
N GLU A 16 12.82 3.56 -10.92
CA GLU A 16 13.87 3.24 -11.88
C GLU A 16 15.22 3.00 -11.18
N SER A 17 15.49 3.78 -10.12
CA SER A 17 16.67 3.64 -9.27
C SER A 17 16.77 2.31 -8.53
N THR A 18 15.69 1.52 -8.46
CA THR A 18 15.70 0.18 -7.85
C THR A 18 15.34 -0.92 -8.85
N ALA A 19 15.09 -0.57 -10.13
CA ALA A 19 14.61 -1.51 -11.14
C ALA A 19 15.65 -2.56 -11.54
N PHE A 20 16.94 -2.28 -11.31
CA PHE A 20 18.03 -3.21 -11.56
C PHE A 20 18.13 -4.33 -10.52
N MET A 21 17.45 -4.22 -9.37
CA MET A 21 17.49 -5.24 -8.32
C MET A 21 16.42 -6.29 -8.62
N HIS A 22 16.81 -7.37 -9.33
CA HIS A 22 15.89 -8.44 -9.73
C HIS A 22 16.24 -9.81 -9.11
N GLU A 23 17.38 -9.89 -8.43
CA GLU A 23 17.86 -11.09 -7.74
C GLU A 23 17.91 -10.89 -6.22
N ASP A 24 17.70 -11.98 -5.48
CA ASP A 24 17.74 -11.98 -4.00
C ASP A 24 19.06 -11.46 -3.43
N SER A 25 20.16 -11.63 -4.18
CA SER A 25 21.52 -11.23 -3.81
C SER A 25 21.64 -9.71 -3.55
N TYR A 26 20.90 -8.88 -4.29
CA TYR A 26 20.93 -7.42 -4.16
C TYR A 26 20.36 -6.92 -2.83
N TYR A 27 19.45 -7.67 -2.22
CA TYR A 27 18.76 -7.22 -1.00
C TYR A 27 19.55 -7.45 0.28
N ARG A 28 20.62 -8.24 0.23
CA ARG A 28 21.43 -8.55 1.41
C ARG A 28 22.10 -7.30 2.01
N ASP A 29 22.64 -6.45 1.13
CA ASP A 29 23.33 -5.22 1.52
C ASP A 29 22.51 -3.96 1.22
N PHE A 30 21.26 -4.13 0.76
CA PHE A 30 20.37 -3.03 0.43
C PHE A 30 20.02 -2.20 1.67
N LYS A 31 20.31 -0.90 1.61
CA LYS A 31 20.01 0.06 2.67
C LYS A 31 19.37 1.30 2.06
N ALA A 32 18.17 1.60 2.52
CA ALA A 32 17.44 2.80 2.15
C ALA A 32 16.55 3.25 3.32
N LEU A 33 16.19 4.52 3.34
CA LEU A 33 15.28 5.09 4.32
C LEU A 33 14.04 5.65 3.62
N ILE A 34 12.85 5.21 4.03
CA ILE A 34 11.59 5.76 3.52
C ILE A 34 11.04 6.73 4.56
N LYS A 35 10.80 7.98 4.16
CA LYS A 35 10.06 8.97 4.93
C LYS A 35 8.72 9.21 4.23
N CYS A 36 7.60 9.15 4.94
CA CYS A 36 6.29 9.34 4.34
C CYS A 36 5.31 10.03 5.29
N GLU A 37 4.14 10.38 4.75
CA GLU A 37 2.98 10.83 5.53
C GLU A 37 2.55 9.82 6.60
N ASP A 38 1.84 10.30 7.62
CA ASP A 38 1.20 9.46 8.64
C ASP A 38 0.06 8.61 8.06
N PRO A 39 -0.30 7.48 8.71
CA PRO A 39 -1.46 6.69 8.35
C PRO A 39 -2.72 7.54 8.21
N ASN A 40 -3.42 7.41 7.08
CA ASN A 40 -4.62 8.19 6.78
C ASN A 40 -5.60 7.41 5.89
N THR A 41 -6.81 7.95 5.70
CA THR A 41 -7.92 7.31 4.98
C THR A 41 -7.92 7.56 3.47
N ASN A 42 -7.05 8.44 2.96
CA ASN A 42 -7.06 8.84 1.56
C ASN A 42 -6.36 7.77 0.69
N LEU A 43 -7.17 6.94 0.01
CA LEU A 43 -6.71 5.84 -0.83
C LEU A 43 -5.95 6.30 -2.09
N TYR A 44 -6.20 7.52 -2.55
CA TYR A 44 -5.69 8.01 -3.84
C TYR A 44 -4.51 8.97 -3.69
N SER A 45 -4.15 9.36 -2.47
CA SER A 45 -2.94 10.14 -2.19
C SER A 45 -1.91 9.30 -1.46
N PHE A 46 -0.65 9.60 -1.72
CA PHE A 46 0.48 9.12 -0.94
C PHE A 46 1.65 10.07 -1.21
N VAL A 47 2.22 10.59 -0.13
CA VAL A 47 3.41 11.43 -0.19
C VAL A 47 4.50 10.73 0.62
N GLY A 48 5.58 10.38 -0.06
CA GLY A 48 6.78 9.86 0.58
C GLY A 48 8.02 10.10 -0.25
N THR A 49 9.17 9.84 0.35
CA THR A 49 10.48 9.99 -0.23
C THR A 49 11.32 8.79 0.18
N LEU A 50 11.91 8.13 -0.82
CA LEU A 50 12.97 7.13 -0.61
C LEU A 50 14.31 7.86 -0.64
N ASP A 51 15.07 7.76 0.43
CA ASP A 51 16.48 8.12 0.52
C ASP A 51 17.31 6.87 0.26
N PHE A 52 17.97 6.84 -0.91
CA PHE A 52 18.74 5.71 -1.39
C PHE A 52 19.98 6.22 -2.15
N GLU A 53 21.16 5.69 -1.82
CA GLU A 53 22.44 6.09 -2.46
C GLU A 53 22.66 7.62 -2.50
N GLN A 54 22.38 8.32 -1.40
CA GLN A 54 22.51 9.79 -1.28
C GLN A 54 21.58 10.58 -2.22
N ASN A 55 20.59 9.93 -2.83
CA ASN A 55 19.59 10.53 -3.68
C ASN A 55 18.19 10.40 -3.08
N LEU A 56 17.37 11.43 -3.29
CA LEU A 56 15.99 11.47 -2.83
C LEU A 56 15.03 11.22 -3.98
N TYR A 57 14.24 10.15 -3.88
CA TYR A 57 13.26 9.77 -4.88
C TYR A 57 11.84 9.93 -4.34
N PRO A 58 10.99 10.74 -4.99
CA PRO A 58 9.60 10.89 -4.57
C PRO A 58 8.80 9.61 -4.84
N LEU A 59 7.98 9.24 -3.86
CA LEU A 59 7.02 8.15 -3.93
C LEU A 59 5.62 8.72 -4.09
N SER A 60 4.88 8.18 -5.06
CA SER A 60 3.52 8.58 -5.39
C SER A 60 2.57 7.36 -5.34
N PRO A 61 1.24 7.55 -5.42
CA PRO A 61 0.28 6.45 -5.46
C PRO A 61 0.54 5.41 -6.57
N GLN A 62 1.22 5.78 -7.66
CA GLN A 62 1.60 4.85 -8.73
C GLN A 62 2.64 3.81 -8.28
N ARG A 63 3.38 4.11 -7.21
CA ARG A 63 4.44 3.28 -6.62
C ARG A 63 4.01 2.58 -5.33
N LEU A 64 2.78 2.84 -4.88
CA LEU A 64 2.21 2.25 -3.67
C LEU A 64 1.27 1.10 -4.04
N LEU A 65 1.41 -0.02 -3.34
CA LEU A 65 0.45 -1.12 -3.39
C LEU A 65 -0.38 -1.11 -2.11
N LEU A 66 -1.70 -1.00 -2.27
CA LEU A 66 -2.60 -0.97 -1.13
C LEU A 66 -2.93 -2.40 -0.69
N ARG A 67 -3.20 -2.55 0.60
CA ARG A 67 -3.86 -3.75 1.14
C ARG A 67 -5.09 -4.09 0.29
N ASP A 68 -5.40 -5.39 0.18
CA ASP A 68 -6.49 -5.94 -0.63
C ASP A 68 -6.38 -5.77 -2.16
N SER A 69 -5.31 -5.14 -2.64
CA SER A 69 -4.92 -5.24 -4.06
C SER A 69 -4.51 -6.67 -4.40
N LYS A 70 -4.82 -7.12 -5.61
CA LYS A 70 -4.37 -8.42 -6.13
C LYS A 70 -3.37 -8.19 -7.25
N LEU A 71 -2.16 -8.74 -7.11
CA LEU A 71 -1.19 -8.75 -8.19
C LEU A 71 -1.73 -9.59 -9.36
N ARG A 72 -1.67 -9.05 -10.57
CA ARG A 72 -2.13 -9.71 -11.80
C ARG A 72 -1.18 -9.36 -12.94
N ASN A 73 -1.00 -10.27 -13.88
CA ASN A 73 -0.14 -10.12 -15.06
C ASN A 73 1.34 -9.85 -14.72
N THR A 74 1.80 -10.28 -13.54
CA THR A 74 3.20 -10.28 -13.13
C THR A 74 3.40 -11.44 -12.15
N GLU A 75 4.49 -12.18 -12.28
CA GLU A 75 4.75 -13.38 -11.47
C GLU A 75 5.06 -13.03 -10.01
N TYR A 76 5.91 -12.05 -9.78
CA TYR A 76 6.33 -11.60 -8.46
C TYR A 76 6.72 -10.12 -8.47
N ILE A 77 6.89 -9.57 -7.27
CA ILE A 77 7.44 -8.24 -7.06
C ILE A 77 8.35 -8.27 -5.83
N TYR A 78 9.30 -7.35 -5.79
CA TYR A 78 9.97 -6.97 -4.55
C TYR A 78 9.40 -5.63 -4.06
N GLY A 79 9.18 -5.52 -2.76
CA GLY A 79 8.63 -4.30 -2.17
C GLY A 79 8.93 -4.20 -0.69
N ALA A 80 8.99 -2.97 -0.21
CA ALA A 80 9.08 -2.66 1.21
C ALA A 80 7.69 -2.39 1.79
N VAL A 81 7.39 -2.96 2.95
CA VAL A 81 6.12 -2.73 3.64
C VAL A 81 6.21 -1.43 4.42
N ILE A 82 5.32 -0.47 4.10
CA ILE A 82 5.28 0.85 4.74
C ILE A 82 4.29 0.87 5.91
N PHE A 83 3.06 0.40 5.69
CA PHE A 83 2.02 0.34 6.71
C PHE A 83 1.55 -1.10 6.91
N THR A 84 1.24 -1.47 8.16
CA THR A 84 0.76 -2.79 8.53
C THR A 84 -0.51 -2.69 9.38
N GLY A 85 -1.28 -3.79 9.48
CA GLY A 85 -2.45 -3.84 10.36
C GLY A 85 -3.45 -2.71 10.14
N HIS A 86 -3.81 -2.03 11.23
CA HIS A 86 -4.75 -0.91 11.24
C HIS A 86 -4.20 0.36 10.61
N ASP A 87 -2.89 0.49 10.41
CA ASP A 87 -2.27 1.66 9.78
C ASP A 87 -2.42 1.64 8.26
N THR A 88 -2.77 0.48 7.68
CA THR A 88 -3.04 0.41 6.24
C THR A 88 -4.23 1.30 5.88
N LYS A 89 -4.13 2.06 4.77
CA LYS A 89 -5.16 3.01 4.33
C LYS A 89 -6.56 2.37 4.21
N VAL A 90 -6.62 1.10 3.82
CA VAL A 90 -7.87 0.32 3.74
C VAL A 90 -8.50 0.10 5.12
N MET A 91 -7.69 -0.25 6.12
CA MET A 91 -8.17 -0.44 7.49
C MET A 91 -8.53 0.89 8.15
N GLN A 92 -7.82 1.97 7.84
CA GLN A 92 -8.20 3.33 8.25
C GLN A 92 -9.57 3.73 7.67
N ASN A 93 -9.88 3.31 6.44
CA ASN A 93 -11.19 3.55 5.82
C ASN A 93 -12.28 2.57 6.32
N SER A 94 -11.91 1.52 7.03
CA SER A 94 -12.85 0.55 7.58
C SER A 94 -13.54 1.09 8.83
N THR A 95 -14.86 0.93 8.91
CA THR A 95 -15.61 1.25 10.12
C THR A 95 -15.59 0.04 11.05
N ALA A 96 -15.43 0.28 12.36
CA ALA A 96 -15.59 -0.77 13.35
C ALA A 96 -16.97 -1.44 13.17
N PRO A 97 -17.03 -2.79 13.11
CA PRO A 97 -18.27 -3.48 12.84
C PRO A 97 -19.30 -3.14 13.92
N PRO A 98 -20.46 -2.57 13.58
CA PRO A 98 -21.47 -2.23 14.56
C PRO A 98 -22.14 -3.50 15.08
N SER A 99 -22.65 -3.44 16.32
CA SER A 99 -23.55 -4.47 16.83
C SER A 99 -24.84 -4.45 16.00
N LYS A 100 -25.06 -5.52 15.22
CA LYS A 100 -26.29 -5.68 14.44
C LYS A 100 -27.34 -6.36 15.32
N ARG A 101 -28.30 -5.60 15.81
CA ARG A 101 -29.47 -6.08 16.55
C ARG A 101 -30.74 -5.91 15.74
N SER A 102 -31.66 -6.86 15.87
CA SER A 102 -32.97 -6.76 15.22
C SER A 102 -33.74 -5.56 15.77
N LYS A 103 -34.61 -4.93 14.94
CA LYS A 103 -35.51 -3.88 15.42
C LYS A 103 -36.41 -4.40 16.56
N PHE A 104 -36.80 -5.66 16.50
CA PHE A 104 -37.63 -6.31 17.53
C PHE A 104 -36.89 -6.42 18.87
N GLU A 105 -35.61 -6.80 18.85
CA GLU A 105 -34.77 -6.90 20.05
C GLU A 105 -34.56 -5.55 20.75
N LYS A 106 -34.74 -4.41 20.05
CA LYS A 106 -34.67 -3.06 20.63
C LYS A 106 -36.00 -2.60 21.25
N GLN A 107 -37.10 -3.30 20.98
CA GLN A 107 -38.44 -2.96 21.45
C GLN A 107 -38.86 -3.78 22.69
N ILE A 108 -38.09 -4.80 23.04
CA ILE A 108 -38.17 -5.53 24.32
C ILE A 108 -37.30 -4.80 25.34
#